data_AF-A0A167HRG3-F1
#
_entry.id   AF-A0A167HRG3-F1
#
_cell.length_a   1.000
_cell.length_b   1.000
_cell.length_c   1.000
_cell.angle_alpha   90.00
_cell.angle_beta   90.00
_cell.angle_gamma   90.00
#
_symmetry.space_group_name_H-M   'P 1'
#
loop_
_entity.id
_entity.type
_entity.pdbx_description
1 polymer ?
#
loop_
_entity_poly.entity_id
_entity_poly.type
_entity_poly.pdbx_seq_one_letter_code
_entity_poly.pdbx_strand_id
1 'polypeptide(L)'
;MNKLAFFLIFTAISVSYWFFSQPKKVFGSVEYVQKTAPNVAINVNSVIPDKALNSPEQDKKVAPIAMTVISPEMERLPLDIGEIASTSDKAREVLVTAGVLVRDISEEAYVEFDLNAMQQLEVGDTFDLTIPQTTEMHRAEVTQVNVFPNGDKSVFAQVTGSDNRFHNSVMTVGSNAIYGQFTVSSGNYVFESHGKHGWIAAKRDLYKNHVEHTPSERASTEGEKDLFSPPIIKTQTTRKEN
;
A
#
# COMPACT_ATOMS: atom_id res chain seq x y z
N MET A 1 -34.82 45.57 -4.68
CA MET A 1 -34.13 44.62 -5.59
C MET A 1 -34.46 45.01 -7.02
N ASN A 2 -33.44 45.26 -7.84
CA ASN A 2 -33.63 45.65 -9.24
C ASN A 2 -34.14 44.46 -10.07
N LYS A 3 -35.09 44.69 -10.98
CA LYS A 3 -35.73 43.64 -11.81
C LYS A 3 -34.70 42.78 -12.57
N LEU A 4 -33.55 43.34 -12.91
CA LEU A 4 -32.43 42.64 -13.56
C LEU A 4 -31.82 41.53 -12.67
N ALA A 5 -31.72 41.75 -11.36
CA ALA A 5 -31.15 40.77 -10.43
C ALA A 5 -32.07 39.54 -10.27
N PHE A 6 -33.39 39.73 -10.41
CA PHE A 6 -34.36 38.65 -10.32
C PHE A 6 -34.27 37.69 -11.52
N PHE A 7 -34.03 38.23 -12.72
CA PHE A 7 -33.86 37.41 -13.93
C PHE A 7 -32.55 36.61 -13.94
N LEU A 8 -31.47 37.16 -13.38
CA LEU A 8 -30.20 36.43 -13.25
C LEU A 8 -30.29 35.25 -12.27
N ILE A 9 -31.04 35.41 -11.18
CA ILE A 9 -31.25 34.31 -10.23
C ILE A 9 -32.11 33.20 -10.85
N PHE A 10 -33.17 33.55 -11.57
CA PHE A 10 -34.04 32.56 -12.21
C PHE A 10 -33.34 31.77 -13.32
N THR A 11 -32.47 32.41 -14.09
CA THR A 11 -31.68 31.73 -15.14
C THR A 11 -30.66 30.76 -14.54
N ALA A 12 -29.97 31.14 -13.46
CA ALA A 12 -29.03 30.26 -12.77
C ALA A 12 -29.71 28.99 -12.20
N ILE A 13 -30.92 29.12 -11.64
CA ILE A 13 -31.71 27.99 -11.11
C ILE A 13 -32.20 27.07 -12.25
N SER A 14 -32.61 27.64 -13.38
CA SER A 14 -33.12 26.85 -14.51
C SER A 14 -32.03 26.02 -15.19
N VAL A 15 -30.81 26.55 -15.32
CA VAL A 15 -29.66 25.81 -15.88
C VAL A 15 -29.23 24.65 -14.96
N SER A 16 -29.24 24.86 -13.65
CA SER A 16 -28.88 23.81 -12.68
C SER A 16 -29.92 22.68 -12.65
N TYR A 17 -31.21 22.99 -12.82
CA TYR A 17 -32.26 21.98 -12.90
C TYR A 17 -32.15 21.12 -14.18
N TRP A 18 -31.73 21.71 -15.31
CA TRP A 18 -31.55 20.98 -16.57
C TRP A 18 -30.37 20.01 -16.54
N PHE A 19 -29.27 20.37 -15.86
CA PHE A 19 -28.13 19.47 -15.67
C PHE A 19 -28.48 18.25 -14.79
N PHE A 20 -29.34 18.43 -13.79
CA PHE A 20 -29.74 17.34 -12.89
C PHE A 20 -30.91 16.49 -13.39
N SER A 21 -31.70 16.97 -14.36
CA SER A 21 -32.86 16.24 -14.90
C SER A 21 -32.52 15.33 -16.08
N GLN A 22 -31.24 15.22 -16.48
CA GLN A 22 -30.84 14.28 -17.52
C GLN A 22 -30.96 12.84 -16.98
N PRO A 23 -31.71 11.94 -17.66
CA PRO A 23 -31.82 10.55 -17.22
C PRO A 23 -30.44 9.88 -17.26
N LYS A 24 -30.05 9.26 -16.15
CA LYS A 24 -28.80 8.50 -16.05
C LYS A 24 -28.81 7.40 -17.12
N LYS A 25 -27.87 7.45 -18.06
CA LYS A 25 -27.68 6.37 -19.05
C LYS A 25 -27.35 5.08 -18.28
N VAL A 26 -28.27 4.13 -18.30
CA VAL A 26 -28.04 2.78 -17.79
C VAL A 26 -27.03 2.12 -18.72
N PHE A 27 -25.77 2.05 -18.29
CA PHE A 27 -24.78 1.22 -18.94
C PHE A 27 -25.17 -0.24 -18.72
N GLY A 28 -25.39 -0.97 -19.81
CA GLY A 28 -25.73 -2.38 -19.79
C GLY A 28 -24.66 -3.19 -19.05
N SER A 29 -25.11 -4.13 -18.23
CA SER A 29 -24.27 -5.11 -17.55
C SER A 29 -23.49 -5.92 -18.59
N VAL A 30 -22.17 -5.81 -18.57
CA VAL A 30 -21.29 -6.75 -19.25
C VAL A 30 -21.25 -8.02 -18.40
N GLU A 31 -21.73 -9.11 -18.97
CA GLU A 31 -21.67 -10.44 -18.39
C GLU A 31 -20.20 -10.86 -18.25
N TYR A 32 -19.70 -10.91 -17.01
CA TYR A 32 -18.36 -11.42 -16.73
C TYR A 32 -18.37 -12.94 -16.89
N VAL A 33 -17.90 -13.44 -18.03
CA VAL A 33 -17.51 -14.84 -18.17
C VAL A 33 -16.29 -15.06 -17.27
N GLN A 34 -16.49 -15.76 -16.15
CA GLN A 34 -15.40 -16.24 -15.30
C GLN A 34 -14.54 -17.22 -16.11
N LYS A 35 -13.37 -16.77 -16.55
CA LYS A 35 -12.32 -17.66 -17.04
C LYS A 35 -11.60 -18.24 -15.83
N THR A 36 -11.93 -19.48 -15.48
CA THR A 36 -11.20 -20.25 -14.46
C THR A 36 -9.72 -20.33 -14.81
N ALA A 37 -8.86 -20.02 -13.84
CA ALA A 37 -7.41 -20.13 -13.98
C ALA A 37 -7.00 -21.61 -14.17
N PRO A 38 -5.98 -21.91 -15.01
CA PRO A 38 -5.51 -23.27 -15.18
C PRO A 38 -4.90 -23.80 -13.87
N ASN A 39 -5.36 -24.98 -13.47
CA ASN A 39 -4.84 -25.73 -12.33
C ASN A 39 -3.40 -26.20 -12.65
N VAL A 40 -2.41 -25.70 -11.92
CA VAL A 40 -1.04 -26.21 -11.98
C VAL A 40 -0.94 -27.38 -11.01
N ALA A 41 -0.96 -28.59 -11.58
CA ALA A 41 -0.75 -29.83 -10.83
C ALA A 41 0.70 -29.88 -10.31
N ILE A 42 0.89 -29.75 -8.99
CA ILE A 42 2.16 -30.11 -8.36
C ILE A 42 2.20 -31.64 -8.31
N ASN A 43 3.03 -32.22 -9.19
CA ASN A 43 3.36 -33.64 -9.16
C ASN A 43 4.26 -33.91 -7.94
N VAL A 44 3.69 -34.48 -6.89
CA VAL A 44 4.46 -35.20 -5.87
C VAL A 44 4.17 -36.68 -6.04
N ASN A 45 5.03 -37.36 -6.80
CA ASN A 45 5.13 -38.82 -6.76
C ASN A 45 5.39 -39.25 -5.32
N SER A 46 4.41 -39.88 -4.69
CA SER A 46 4.66 -40.91 -3.67
C SER A 46 3.54 -41.94 -3.73
N VAL A 47 3.98 -43.14 -4.07
CA VAL A 47 3.21 -44.35 -4.35
C VAL A 47 2.47 -44.80 -3.08
N ILE A 48 1.15 -44.94 -3.19
CA ILE A 48 0.32 -45.73 -2.27
C ILE A 48 0.48 -47.21 -2.65
N PRO A 49 0.45 -48.13 -1.68
CA PRO A 49 -0.46 -49.25 -1.87
C PRO A 49 -1.41 -49.42 -0.68
N ASP A 50 -2.69 -49.52 -1.02
CA ASP A 50 -3.78 -49.92 -0.15
C ASP A 50 -3.63 -51.37 0.33
N LYS A 51 -3.89 -51.65 1.60
CA LYS A 51 -4.84 -52.71 1.99
C LYS A 51 -5.27 -52.62 3.46
N ALA A 52 -6.54 -52.97 3.68
CA ALA A 52 -7.34 -52.76 4.88
C ALA A 52 -7.24 -53.86 5.97
N LEU A 53 -7.70 -53.46 7.17
CA LEU A 53 -8.61 -54.17 8.10
C LEU A 53 -8.04 -55.10 9.22
N ASN A 54 -8.40 -54.76 10.48
CA ASN A 54 -8.57 -55.54 11.74
C ASN A 54 -7.46 -55.67 12.82
N SER A 55 -7.87 -55.36 14.07
CA SER A 55 -7.27 -55.52 15.44
C SER A 55 -7.21 -57.01 15.91
N PRO A 56 -6.61 -57.44 17.07
CA PRO A 56 -6.19 -56.70 18.29
C PRO A 56 -4.88 -57.10 19.04
N GLU A 57 -4.56 -56.29 20.07
CA GLU A 57 -3.75 -56.51 21.31
C GLU A 57 -2.31 -57.08 21.28
N GLN A 58 -1.34 -56.33 21.85
CA GLN A 58 -0.50 -56.73 23.00
C GLN A 58 0.37 -55.58 23.57
N ASP A 59 0.45 -55.56 24.90
CA ASP A 59 1.22 -54.70 25.81
C ASP A 59 2.71 -54.51 25.49
N LYS A 60 3.23 -53.27 25.64
CA LYS A 60 4.27 -52.93 26.64
C LYS A 60 4.77 -51.48 26.59
N LYS A 61 4.79 -50.89 27.79
CA LYS A 61 5.82 -50.00 28.37
C LYS A 61 5.82 -48.51 27.94
N VAL A 62 5.25 -47.73 28.86
CA VAL A 62 5.32 -46.27 29.03
C VAL A 62 6.75 -45.71 28.90
N ALA A 63 6.89 -44.64 28.12
CA ALA A 63 7.96 -43.64 28.22
C ALA A 63 7.32 -42.24 28.28
N PRO A 64 7.88 -41.29 29.05
CA PRO A 64 7.20 -40.05 29.42
C PRO A 64 7.19 -39.02 28.27
N ILE A 65 6.02 -38.41 28.15
CA ILE A 65 5.63 -37.14 27.51
C ILE A 65 6.82 -36.22 27.18
N ALA A 66 7.20 -36.16 25.90
CA ALA A 66 7.88 -34.99 25.38
C ALA A 66 6.83 -33.89 25.23
N MET A 67 6.79 -32.96 26.19
CA MET A 67 6.06 -31.71 26.03
C MET A 67 6.72 -30.97 24.86
N THR A 68 6.06 -30.97 23.71
CA THR A 68 6.28 -29.94 22.70
C THR A 68 5.99 -28.62 23.41
N VAL A 69 7.05 -27.83 23.66
CA VAL A 69 6.91 -26.44 24.09
C VAL A 69 6.30 -25.71 22.90
N ILE A 70 4.97 -25.67 22.87
CA ILE A 70 4.23 -24.73 22.06
C ILE A 70 4.43 -23.40 22.77
N SER A 71 5.33 -22.56 22.26
CA SER A 71 5.40 -21.17 22.69
C SER A 71 4.03 -20.56 22.42
N PRO A 72 3.29 -20.07 23.44
CA PRO A 72 2.09 -19.31 23.15
C PRO A 72 2.54 -18.02 22.47
N GLU A 73 2.16 -17.87 21.20
CA GLU A 73 2.04 -16.57 20.56
C GLU A 73 1.06 -15.79 21.44
N MET A 74 1.59 -14.91 22.28
CA MET A 74 0.77 -14.04 23.11
C MET A 74 0.08 -13.07 22.16
N GLU A 75 -1.16 -13.38 21.81
CA GLU A 75 -1.99 -12.56 20.92
C GLU A 75 -2.11 -11.17 21.55
N ARG A 76 -1.35 -10.21 21.01
CA ARG A 76 -1.41 -8.80 21.40
C ARG A 76 -2.79 -8.26 21.05
N LEU A 77 -3.38 -7.46 21.94
CA LEU A 77 -4.63 -6.77 21.63
C LEU A 77 -4.40 -5.80 20.47
N PRO A 78 -5.31 -5.77 19.48
CA PRO A 78 -5.26 -4.80 18.39
C PRO A 78 -5.06 -3.38 18.90
N LEU A 79 -4.05 -2.71 18.37
CA LEU A 79 -3.71 -1.33 18.72
C LEU A 79 -4.26 -0.36 17.68
N ASP A 80 -4.69 0.80 18.18
CA ASP A 80 -4.88 2.00 17.38
C ASP A 80 -3.63 2.88 17.48
N ILE A 81 -2.90 3.06 16.38
CA ILE A 81 -1.72 3.93 16.34
C ILE A 81 -2.05 5.37 15.92
N GLY A 82 -3.30 5.66 15.57
CA GLY A 82 -3.74 6.99 15.11
C GLY A 82 -3.14 7.40 13.77
N GLU A 83 -2.94 8.70 13.59
CA GLU A 83 -2.45 9.28 12.33
C GLU A 83 -0.98 8.91 12.06
N ILE A 84 -0.72 8.38 10.87
CA ILE A 84 0.61 7.87 10.51
C ILE A 84 1.52 8.91 9.87
N ALA A 85 0.95 10.04 9.45
CA ALA A 85 1.63 11.07 8.68
C ALA A 85 1.06 12.45 9.03
N SER A 86 1.94 13.41 9.31
CA SER A 86 1.54 14.80 9.59
C SER A 86 2.21 15.76 8.63
N THR A 87 1.54 16.84 8.22
CA THR A 87 2.11 17.82 7.29
C THR A 87 3.34 18.51 7.87
N SER A 88 4.36 18.74 7.02
CA SER A 88 5.64 19.27 7.49
C SER A 88 6.37 20.10 6.43
N ASP A 89 6.57 21.39 6.74
CA ASP A 89 7.46 22.27 5.98
C ASP A 89 8.91 21.78 6.03
N LYS A 90 9.30 21.09 7.12
CA LYS A 90 10.65 20.55 7.23
C LYS A 90 10.87 19.40 6.25
N ALA A 91 9.87 18.53 6.08
CA ALA A 91 9.92 17.48 5.08
C ALA A 91 10.10 18.07 3.67
N ARG A 92 9.39 19.17 3.36
CA ARG A 92 9.57 19.90 2.11
C ARG A 92 11.00 20.39 1.92
N GLU A 93 11.54 21.09 2.91
CA GLU A 93 12.91 21.61 2.84
C GLU A 93 13.93 20.49 2.59
N VAL A 94 13.83 19.40 3.34
CA VAL A 94 14.75 18.26 3.25
C VAL A 94 14.66 17.59 1.87
N LEU A 95 13.46 17.30 1.39
CA LEU A 95 13.27 16.57 0.14
C LEU A 95 13.61 17.42 -1.09
N VAL A 96 13.28 18.72 -1.08
CA VAL A 96 13.69 19.65 -2.14
C VAL A 96 15.21 19.78 -2.19
N THR A 97 15.86 19.95 -1.03
CA THR A 97 17.33 20.11 -0.94
C THR A 97 18.06 18.86 -1.39
N ALA A 98 17.53 17.68 -1.08
CA ALA A 98 18.13 16.41 -1.46
C ALA A 98 17.94 16.07 -2.95
N GLY A 99 17.13 16.83 -3.70
CA GLY A 99 16.87 16.58 -5.13
C GLY A 99 16.12 15.27 -5.40
N VAL A 100 15.50 14.68 -4.37
CA VAL A 100 14.82 13.37 -4.42
C VAL A 100 13.37 13.46 -4.83
N LEU A 101 12.87 14.66 -5.10
CA LEU A 101 11.53 14.82 -5.62
C LEU A 101 11.47 14.34 -7.05
N VAL A 102 10.53 13.43 -7.32
CA VAL A 102 10.15 13.08 -8.68
C VAL A 102 9.74 14.38 -9.36
N ARG A 103 10.56 14.82 -10.32
CA ARG A 103 10.49 16.15 -10.97
C ARG A 103 9.12 16.48 -11.59
N ASP A 104 8.32 15.45 -11.83
CA ASP A 104 7.06 15.55 -12.58
C ASP A 104 5.81 15.54 -11.68
N ILE A 105 5.96 15.39 -10.35
CA ILE A 105 4.82 15.45 -9.44
C ILE A 105 4.35 16.90 -9.29
N SER A 106 3.07 17.12 -9.52
CA SER A 106 2.38 18.35 -9.16
C SER A 106 1.44 18.09 -7.98
N GLU A 107 1.27 19.05 -7.08
CA GLU A 107 0.26 18.99 -5.99
C GLU A 107 0.55 17.94 -4.89
N GLU A 108 1.83 17.65 -4.63
CA GLU A 108 2.26 16.84 -3.49
C GLU A 108 2.07 17.56 -2.15
N ALA A 109 1.73 16.77 -1.13
CA ALA A 109 1.77 17.20 0.27
C ALA A 109 3.01 16.60 0.93
N TYR A 110 3.77 17.45 1.62
CA TYR A 110 4.96 17.05 2.36
C TYR A 110 4.59 16.67 3.79
N VAL A 111 5.08 15.51 4.23
CA VAL A 111 4.68 14.92 5.52
C VAL A 111 5.86 14.33 6.28
N GLU A 112 5.69 14.17 7.59
CA GLU A 112 6.53 13.30 8.43
C GLU A 112 5.77 12.04 8.84
N PHE A 113 6.36 10.88 8.55
CA PHE A 113 5.86 9.56 8.94
C PHE A 113 6.45 9.10 10.27
N ASP A 114 5.64 8.43 11.09
CA ASP A 114 6.15 7.67 12.25
C ASP A 114 6.56 6.26 11.82
N LEU A 115 7.76 6.13 11.26
CA LEU A 115 8.27 4.83 10.81
C LEU A 115 8.35 3.79 11.93
N ASN A 116 8.57 4.22 13.18
CA ASN A 116 8.68 3.31 14.31
C ASN A 116 7.32 2.69 14.67
N ALA A 117 6.26 3.51 14.67
CA ALA A 117 4.90 3.00 14.86
C ALA A 117 4.48 2.10 13.68
N MET A 118 4.79 2.51 12.45
CA MET A 118 4.46 1.75 11.24
C MET A 118 5.16 0.38 11.20
N GLN A 119 6.42 0.30 11.66
CA GLN A 119 7.14 -0.97 11.76
C GLN A 119 6.56 -1.92 12.79
N GLN A 120 5.75 -1.44 13.75
CA GLN A 120 5.16 -2.27 14.80
C GLN A 120 3.78 -2.81 14.44
N LEU A 121 3.21 -2.43 13.29
CA LEU A 121 1.88 -2.86 12.87
C LEU A 121 1.78 -4.40 12.75
N GLU A 122 0.73 -4.94 13.35
CA GLU A 122 0.33 -6.36 13.29
C GLU A 122 -1.09 -6.49 12.71
N VAL A 123 -1.50 -7.71 12.38
CA VAL A 123 -2.86 -7.97 11.89
C VAL A 123 -3.88 -7.58 12.95
N GLY A 124 -4.93 -6.86 12.54
CA GLY A 124 -5.95 -6.29 13.42
C GLY A 124 -5.65 -4.88 13.91
N ASP A 125 -4.38 -4.43 13.88
CA ASP A 125 -4.04 -3.05 14.21
C ASP A 125 -4.71 -2.08 13.24
N THR A 126 -4.92 -0.85 13.72
CA THR A 126 -5.63 0.17 12.97
C THR A 126 -4.90 1.50 13.03
N PHE A 127 -5.05 2.29 11.97
CA PHE A 127 -4.37 3.56 11.79
C PHE A 127 -5.17 4.53 10.92
N ASP A 128 -4.87 5.81 11.04
CA ASP A 128 -5.53 6.88 10.29
C ASP A 128 -4.64 7.39 9.16
N LEU A 129 -5.23 7.43 7.96
CA LEU A 129 -4.64 7.98 6.75
C LEU A 129 -5.25 9.34 6.45
N THR A 130 -4.43 10.38 6.53
CA THR A 130 -4.83 11.74 6.12
C THR A 130 -4.35 12.03 4.70
N ILE A 131 -5.21 12.68 3.92
CA ILE A 131 -4.91 13.21 2.59
C ILE A 131 -4.86 14.73 2.73
N PRO A 132 -3.67 15.34 2.94
CA PRO A 132 -3.61 16.75 3.28
C PRO A 132 -4.20 17.69 2.22
N GLN A 133 -4.13 17.30 0.94
CA GLN A 133 -4.66 18.10 -0.17
C GLN A 133 -6.18 18.25 -0.13
N THR A 134 -6.89 17.24 0.37
CA THR A 134 -8.36 17.23 0.41
C THR A 134 -8.93 17.28 1.82
N THR A 135 -8.06 17.28 2.85
CA THR A 135 -8.42 17.21 4.27
C THR A 135 -9.24 15.98 4.65
N GLU A 136 -9.21 14.94 3.81
CA GLU A 136 -9.87 13.68 4.08
C GLU A 136 -9.06 12.86 5.08
N MET A 137 -9.74 12.17 5.98
CA MET A 137 -9.17 11.22 6.92
C MET A 137 -9.90 9.90 6.78
N HIS A 138 -9.15 8.81 6.68
CA HIS A 138 -9.69 7.47 6.47
C HIS A 138 -9.09 6.49 7.47
N ARG A 139 -9.95 5.67 8.08
CA ARG A 139 -9.56 4.58 8.98
C ARG A 139 -9.10 3.38 8.15
N ALA A 140 -7.95 2.82 8.51
CA ALA A 140 -7.46 1.57 7.95
C ALA A 140 -7.28 0.49 9.03
N GLU A 141 -7.53 -0.76 8.66
CA GLU A 141 -7.30 -1.95 9.48
C GLU A 141 -6.32 -2.88 8.76
N VAL A 142 -5.27 -3.30 9.45
CA VAL A 142 -4.25 -4.20 8.92
C VAL A 142 -4.84 -5.61 8.79
N THR A 143 -4.87 -6.13 7.57
CA THR A 143 -5.41 -7.45 7.25
C THR A 143 -4.32 -8.49 7.01
N GLN A 144 -3.11 -8.06 6.64
CA GLN A 144 -1.98 -8.95 6.43
C GLN A 144 -0.66 -8.20 6.64
N VAL A 145 0.31 -8.91 7.22
CA VAL A 145 1.71 -8.46 7.38
C VAL A 145 2.65 -9.53 6.87
N ASN A 146 3.61 -9.16 6.04
CA ASN A 146 4.72 -10.02 5.62
C ASN A 146 6.04 -9.38 6.03
N VAL A 147 6.85 -10.08 6.84
CA VAL A 147 8.17 -9.61 7.25
C VAL A 147 9.24 -10.28 6.40
N PHE A 148 10.15 -9.48 5.84
CA PHE A 148 11.25 -9.95 5.00
C PHE A 148 12.53 -10.19 5.82
N PRO A 149 13.50 -10.97 5.32
CA PRO A 149 14.73 -11.29 6.05
C PRO A 149 15.59 -10.07 6.43
N ASN A 150 15.46 -8.95 5.72
CA ASN A 150 16.16 -7.70 6.01
C ASN A 150 15.45 -6.84 7.08
N GLY A 151 14.31 -7.30 7.61
CA GLY A 151 13.51 -6.58 8.59
C GLY A 151 12.47 -5.63 7.99
N ASP A 152 12.42 -5.48 6.66
CA ASP A 152 11.35 -4.72 6.02
C ASP A 152 10.02 -5.46 6.17
N LYS A 153 8.93 -4.69 6.18
CA LYS A 153 7.59 -5.20 6.43
C LYS A 153 6.64 -4.72 5.33
N SER A 154 6.04 -5.64 4.58
CA SER A 154 4.86 -5.30 3.79
C SER A 154 3.61 -5.35 4.67
N VAL A 155 2.82 -4.28 4.63
CA VAL A 155 1.55 -4.14 5.34
C VAL A 155 0.45 -3.99 4.30
N PHE A 156 -0.56 -4.84 4.41
CA PHE A 156 -1.80 -4.77 3.66
C PHE A 156 -2.90 -4.37 4.62
N ALA A 157 -3.67 -3.36 4.26
CA ALA A 157 -4.75 -2.85 5.09
C ALA A 157 -6.00 -2.58 4.26
N GLN A 158 -7.16 -2.76 4.89
CA GLN A 158 -8.45 -2.38 4.36
C GLN A 158 -8.78 -0.97 4.83
N VAL A 159 -9.11 -0.08 3.90
CA VAL A 159 -9.45 1.32 4.17
C VAL A 159 -10.96 1.50 4.08
N THR A 160 -11.57 2.09 5.09
CA THR A 160 -12.99 2.43 5.07
C THR A 160 -13.17 3.79 4.39
N GLY A 161 -13.70 3.79 3.16
CA GLY A 161 -13.96 5.02 2.42
C GLY A 161 -15.21 5.76 2.90
N SER A 162 -15.33 7.03 2.54
CA SER A 162 -16.49 7.88 2.85
C SER A 162 -17.78 7.44 2.13
N ASP A 163 -17.67 6.54 1.16
CA ASP A 163 -18.78 5.88 0.46
C ASP A 163 -19.25 4.59 1.15
N ASN A 164 -18.78 4.31 2.38
CA ASN A 164 -19.01 3.06 3.12
C ASN A 164 -18.55 1.81 2.36
N ARG A 165 -17.61 1.96 1.43
CA ARG A 165 -16.99 0.85 0.72
C ARG A 165 -15.58 0.63 1.24
N PHE A 166 -15.19 -0.63 1.23
CA PHE A 166 -13.84 -1.03 1.53
C PHE A 166 -12.94 -0.83 0.32
N HIS A 167 -11.82 -0.17 0.57
CA HIS A 167 -10.72 0.03 -0.36
C HIS A 167 -9.45 -0.61 0.23
N ASN A 168 -8.33 -0.53 -0.49
CA ASN A 168 -7.10 -1.19 -0.07
C ASN A 168 -5.97 -0.18 0.10
N SER A 169 -5.10 -0.47 1.06
CA SER A 169 -3.80 0.16 1.24
C SER A 169 -2.72 -0.94 1.24
N VAL A 170 -1.63 -0.67 0.52
CA VAL A 170 -0.47 -1.57 0.48
C VAL A 170 0.77 -0.71 0.61
N MET A 171 1.63 -1.08 1.54
CA MET A 171 2.87 -0.35 1.80
C MET A 171 3.98 -1.31 2.20
N THR A 172 5.21 -0.87 1.99
CA THR A 172 6.39 -1.51 2.55
C THR A 172 7.08 -0.51 3.46
N VAL A 173 7.26 -0.92 4.71
CA VAL A 173 7.91 -0.16 5.77
C VAL A 173 9.29 -0.75 5.95
N GLY A 174 10.33 0.05 5.69
CA GLY A 174 11.71 -0.27 5.99
C GLY A 174 12.19 0.42 7.26
N SER A 175 13.45 0.22 7.62
CA SER A 175 14.04 0.86 8.80
C SER A 175 14.26 2.37 8.65
N ASN A 176 14.33 2.86 7.41
CA ASN A 176 14.63 4.27 7.11
C ASN A 176 13.82 4.82 5.92
N ALA A 177 12.75 4.14 5.51
CA ALA A 177 11.88 4.60 4.44
C ALA A 177 10.54 3.87 4.52
N ILE A 178 9.50 4.50 4.00
CA ILE A 178 8.24 3.84 3.69
C ILE A 178 7.85 4.19 2.25
N TYR A 179 7.28 3.24 1.53
CA TYR A 179 6.68 3.49 0.23
C TYR A 179 5.39 2.70 0.11
N GLY A 180 4.41 3.25 -0.60
CA GLY A 180 3.14 2.59 -0.73
C GLY A 180 2.11 3.34 -1.53
N GLN A 181 0.91 2.79 -1.51
CA GLN A 181 -0.27 3.38 -2.12
C GLN A 181 -1.50 3.05 -1.29
N PHE A 182 -2.50 3.92 -1.37
CA PHE A 182 -3.82 3.64 -0.85
C PHE A 182 -4.89 4.14 -1.82
N THR A 183 -6.01 3.43 -1.84
CA THR A 183 -7.20 3.81 -2.57
C THR A 183 -8.27 4.27 -1.58
N VAL A 184 -8.96 5.34 -1.93
CA VAL A 184 -10.14 5.84 -1.23
C VAL A 184 -11.19 6.29 -2.25
N SER A 185 -12.36 6.68 -1.79
CA SER A 185 -13.47 7.13 -2.64
C SER A 185 -13.08 8.30 -3.56
N SER A 186 -12.15 9.17 -3.13
CA SER A 186 -11.68 10.33 -3.90
C SER A 186 -10.58 10.00 -4.94
N GLY A 187 -9.95 8.82 -4.86
CA GLY A 187 -8.94 8.41 -5.82
C GLY A 187 -7.88 7.46 -5.29
N ASN A 188 -6.81 7.31 -6.08
CA ASN A 188 -5.63 6.53 -5.71
C ASN A 188 -4.50 7.49 -5.36
N TYR A 189 -3.85 7.24 -4.24
CA TYR A 189 -2.75 8.03 -3.72
C TYR A 189 -1.53 7.15 -3.56
N VAL A 190 -0.37 7.76 -3.78
CA VAL A 190 0.93 7.15 -3.60
C VAL A 190 1.72 7.99 -2.62
N PHE A 191 2.64 7.34 -1.92
CA PHE A 191 3.50 8.03 -0.97
C PHE A 191 4.84 7.33 -0.85
N GLU A 192 5.85 8.12 -0.49
CA GLU A 192 7.22 7.68 -0.32
C GLU A 192 7.93 8.55 0.70
N SER A 193 8.91 7.99 1.41
CA SER A 193 9.74 8.72 2.36
C SER A 193 11.22 8.37 2.26
N HIS A 194 12.04 9.33 2.70
CA HIS A 194 13.43 9.14 3.06
C HIS A 194 13.62 9.53 4.53
N GLY A 195 13.97 8.57 5.37
CA GLY A 195 13.75 8.66 6.81
C GLY A 195 12.27 8.92 7.10
N LYS A 196 12.00 9.77 8.10
CA LYS A 196 10.62 10.22 8.39
C LYS A 196 10.04 11.17 7.35
N HIS A 197 10.87 11.83 6.54
CA HIS A 197 10.40 12.89 5.63
C HIS A 197 9.89 12.29 4.34
N GLY A 198 8.64 12.54 4.00
CA GLY A 198 8.01 11.99 2.81
C GLY A 198 7.06 12.93 2.13
N TRP A 199 6.43 12.41 1.07
CA TRP A 199 5.42 13.08 0.30
C TRP A 199 4.25 12.14 0.02
N ILE A 200 3.06 12.71 -0.15
CA ILE A 200 1.84 12.02 -0.57
C ILE A 200 1.29 12.77 -1.78
N ALA A 201 0.91 12.06 -2.83
CA ALA A 201 0.29 12.66 -4.02
C ALA A 201 -0.79 11.75 -4.60
N ALA A 202 -1.78 12.32 -5.29
CA ALA A 202 -2.69 11.49 -6.07
C ALA A 202 -1.93 10.92 -7.27
N LYS A 203 -2.15 9.64 -7.58
CA LYS A 203 -1.44 8.94 -8.66
C LYS A 203 -1.62 9.63 -10.02
N ARG A 204 -2.77 10.27 -10.25
CA ARG A 204 -3.04 11.05 -11.48
C ARG A 204 -2.10 12.24 -11.66
N ASP A 205 -1.56 12.78 -10.57
CA ASP A 205 -0.76 13.99 -10.58
C ASP A 205 0.74 13.70 -10.79
N LEU A 206 1.14 12.43 -10.70
CA LEU A 206 2.50 11.98 -11.04
C LEU A 206 2.80 12.08 -12.54
N TYR A 207 1.76 12.00 -13.39
CA TYR A 207 1.91 11.93 -14.85
C TYR A 207 1.57 13.24 -15.56
N LYS A 208 1.06 14.24 -14.84
CA LYS A 208 0.62 15.52 -15.43
C LYS A 208 1.74 16.20 -16.21
N ASN A 209 2.99 16.05 -15.77
CA ASN A 209 4.17 16.64 -16.40
C ASN A 209 5.13 15.61 -17.00
N HIS A 210 4.75 14.31 -17.00
CA HIS A 210 5.65 13.26 -17.46
C HIS A 210 5.92 13.38 -18.96
N VAL A 211 7.18 13.57 -19.32
CA VAL A 211 7.67 13.44 -20.69
C VAL A 211 8.26 12.05 -20.86
N GLU A 212 7.69 11.24 -21.75
CA GLU A 212 8.28 9.96 -22.12
C GLU A 212 9.64 10.21 -22.80
N HIS A 213 10.73 9.94 -22.09
CA HIS A 213 12.05 9.91 -22.71
C HIS A 213 12.18 8.59 -23.49
N THR A 214 12.36 8.68 -24.80
CA THR A 214 12.80 7.52 -25.58
C THR A 214 14.16 7.03 -25.03
N PRO A 215 14.48 5.72 -25.10
CA PRO A 215 15.66 5.13 -24.46
C PRO A 215 17.06 5.69 -24.83
N SER A 216 17.16 6.78 -25.58
CA SER A 216 18.44 7.36 -26.01
C SER A 216 19.01 8.46 -25.09
N GLU A 217 18.30 8.93 -24.07
CA GLU A 217 18.72 10.13 -23.30
C GLU A 217 19.05 9.93 -21.81
N ARG A 218 19.09 8.69 -21.30
CA ARG A 218 19.73 8.42 -19.99
C ARG A 218 21.15 7.90 -20.17
N ALA A 219 22.05 8.78 -20.60
CA ALA A 219 23.42 8.67 -20.13
C ALA A 219 23.45 9.27 -18.72
N SER A 220 23.37 8.41 -17.71
CA SER A 220 23.68 8.82 -16.33
C SER A 220 25.10 9.37 -16.32
N THR A 221 25.28 10.65 -15.98
CA THR A 221 26.58 11.13 -15.54
C THR A 221 26.94 10.34 -14.28
N GLU A 222 28.01 9.57 -14.36
CA GLU A 222 28.61 8.86 -13.22
C GLU A 222 28.76 9.83 -12.04
N GLY A 223 28.06 9.58 -10.93
CA GLY A 223 28.31 10.25 -9.65
C GLY A 223 27.09 10.78 -8.89
N GLU A 224 25.90 10.83 -9.48
CA GLU A 224 24.71 11.25 -8.72
C GLU A 224 24.20 10.08 -7.88
N LYS A 225 24.37 10.18 -6.55
CA LYS A 225 23.94 9.17 -5.59
C LYS A 225 22.42 9.16 -5.54
N ASP A 226 21.80 8.23 -6.27
CA ASP A 226 20.38 7.91 -6.11
C ASP A 226 20.13 7.48 -4.65
N LEU A 227 19.40 8.30 -3.91
CA LEU A 227 19.10 8.11 -2.49
C LEU A 227 18.02 7.06 -2.23
N PHE A 228 17.33 6.60 -3.27
CA PHE A 228 16.39 5.49 -3.22
C PHE A 228 17.01 4.17 -3.69
N SER A 229 18.22 4.22 -4.24
CA SER A 229 18.95 3.00 -4.58
C SER A 229 19.35 2.24 -3.29
N PRO A 230 19.11 0.93 -3.22
CA PRO A 230 19.52 0.13 -2.07
C PRO A 230 21.05 0.20 -1.90
N PRO A 231 21.56 0.13 -0.66
CA PRO A 231 23.00 0.18 -0.42
C PRO A 231 23.71 -0.97 -1.14
N ILE A 232 24.66 -0.63 -2.01
CA ILE A 232 25.47 -1.61 -2.74
C ILE A 232 26.41 -2.31 -1.74
N ILE A 233 26.03 -3.50 -1.29
CA ILE A 233 26.92 -4.39 -0.54
C ILE A 233 27.90 -5.01 -1.54
N LYS A 234 29.13 -4.49 -1.58
CA LYS A 234 30.20 -5.06 -2.42
C LYS A 234 30.69 -6.37 -1.80
N THR A 235 30.09 -7.50 -2.18
CA THR A 235 30.67 -8.82 -1.90
C THR A 235 31.85 -9.04 -2.84
N GLN A 236 33.08 -8.88 -2.33
CA GLN A 236 34.29 -9.25 -3.08
C GLN A 236 34.35 -10.79 -3.19
N THR A 237 34.03 -11.33 -4.36
CA THR A 237 34.42 -12.70 -4.71
C THR A 237 35.73 -12.65 -5.49
N THR A 238 36.85 -12.86 -4.79
CA THR A 238 38.13 -13.18 -5.43
C THR A 238 38.04 -14.57 -6.06
N ARG A 239 37.91 -14.63 -7.39
CA ARG A 239 38.11 -15.87 -8.16
C ARG A 239 39.62 -16.04 -8.38
N LYS A 240 40.23 -17.03 -7.74
CA LYS A 240 41.59 -17.49 -8.10
C LYS A 240 41.49 -18.24 -9.43
N GLU A 241 42.27 -17.79 -10.41
CA GLU A 241 42.55 -18.55 -11.63
C GLU A 241 43.59 -19.63 -11.32
N ASN A 242 43.33 -20.85 -11.81
CA ASN A 242 44.28 -21.95 -11.95
C ASN A 242 44.67 -22.06 -13.42
#